data_AF-A0AAU2JCM1-F1
#
_entry.id   AF-A0AAU2JCM1-F1
#
_cell.length_a   1.000
_cell.length_b   1.000
_cell.length_c   1.000
_cell.angle_alpha   90.00
_cell.angle_beta   90.00
_cell.angle_gamma   90.00
#
_symmetry.space_group_name_H-M   'P 1'
#
loop_
_entity.id
_entity.type
_entity.pdbx_description
1 polymer ?
#
loop_
_entity_poly.entity_id
_entity_poly.type
_entity_poly.pdbx_seq_one_letter_code
_entity_poly.pdbx_strand_id
1 'polypeptide(L)'
;MDAPEPLTDEELAEIEELAEATTPGPWYVRILDDDWAMNFVAVSTLPDTGRAERWPDFDHQQIVAATLVQQPRYVDVADARWDENAQFIANARQDVPRLIAEIRFLRQLLEAKTAPDAETS
;
A
#
# COMPACT_ATOMS: atom_id res chain seq x y z
N MET A 1 0.06 -26.42 0.57
CA MET A 1 0.99 -25.34 0.19
C MET A 1 2.04 -25.32 1.27
N ASP A 2 3.29 -25.59 0.93
CA ASP A 2 4.39 -25.37 1.86
C ASP A 2 4.36 -23.90 2.28
N ALA A 3 4.59 -23.64 3.57
CA ALA A 3 4.78 -22.28 4.03
C ALA A 3 6.01 -21.72 3.28
N PRO A 4 5.91 -20.55 2.63
CA PRO A 4 7.07 -19.94 2.00
C PRO A 4 8.21 -19.84 3.02
N GLU A 5 9.44 -20.03 2.56
CA GLU A 5 10.63 -19.92 3.40
C GLU A 5 10.62 -18.59 4.17
N PRO A 6 11.03 -18.57 5.45
CA PRO A 6 11.12 -17.32 6.19
C PRO A 6 12.06 -16.33 5.49
N LEU A 7 11.63 -15.08 5.33
CA LEU A 7 12.47 -14.01 4.77
C LEU A 7 13.79 -13.89 5.54
N THR A 8 14.88 -13.59 4.86
CA THR A 8 16.15 -13.19 5.49
C THR A 8 16.07 -11.77 6.04
N ASP A 9 17.07 -11.35 6.83
CA ASP A 9 17.15 -9.95 7.28
C ASP A 9 17.45 -9.00 6.10
N GLU A 10 18.20 -9.48 5.10
CA GLU A 10 18.51 -8.75 3.87
C GLU A 10 17.22 -8.51 3.06
N GLU A 11 16.42 -9.54 2.80
CA GLU A 11 15.14 -9.39 2.09
C GLU A 11 14.17 -8.47 2.83
N LEU A 12 14.13 -8.50 4.17
CA LEU A 12 13.31 -7.57 4.94
C LEU A 12 13.79 -6.12 4.80
N ALA A 13 15.11 -5.90 4.77
CA ALA A 13 15.69 -4.57 4.58
C ALA A 13 15.40 -4.04 3.16
N GLU A 14 15.47 -4.89 2.13
CA GLU A 14 15.12 -4.51 0.76
C GLU A 14 13.65 -4.10 0.63
N ILE A 15 12.72 -4.82 1.28
CA ILE A 15 11.30 -4.45 1.27
C ILE A 15 11.08 -3.14 2.01
N GLU A 16 11.78 -2.91 3.13
CA GLU A 16 11.71 -1.66 3.88
C GLU A 16 12.22 -0.48 3.04
N GLU A 17 13.39 -0.61 2.41
CA GLU A 17 13.97 0.40 1.53
C GLU A 17 13.02 0.73 0.36
N LEU A 18 12.43 -0.30 -0.26
CA LEU A 18 11.45 -0.10 -1.32
C LEU A 18 10.24 0.69 -0.81
N ALA A 19 9.70 0.36 0.37
CA ALA A 19 8.57 1.06 0.95
C ALA A 19 8.90 2.53 1.29
N GLU A 20 10.11 2.80 1.79
CA GLU A 20 10.60 4.13 2.12
C GLU A 20 10.86 5.00 0.89
N ALA A 21 11.28 4.40 -0.23
CA ALA A 21 11.54 5.11 -1.48
C ALA A 21 10.26 5.63 -2.19
N THR A 22 9.09 5.14 -1.80
CA THR A 22 7.80 5.58 -2.39
C THR A 22 7.26 6.87 -1.76
N THR A 23 6.25 7.47 -2.40
CA THR A 23 5.54 8.64 -1.87
C THR A 23 5.14 8.45 -0.40
N PRO A 24 5.45 9.41 0.50
CA PRO A 24 5.02 9.33 1.90
C PRO A 24 3.51 9.10 2.02
N GLY A 25 3.12 8.27 2.99
CA GLY A 25 1.73 8.06 3.34
C GLY A 25 1.19 9.13 4.31
N PRO A 26 -0.09 9.03 4.71
CA PRO A 26 -1.06 8.02 4.30
C PRO A 26 -1.53 8.19 2.85
N TRP A 27 -1.89 7.09 2.22
CA TRP A 27 -2.57 7.08 0.92
C TRP A 27 -4.06 6.77 1.11
N TYR A 28 -4.88 7.28 0.19
CA TYR A 28 -6.33 7.19 0.23
C TYR A 28 -6.89 6.78 -1.12
N VAL A 29 -7.98 6.02 -1.12
CA VAL A 29 -8.76 5.80 -2.34
C VAL A 29 -9.58 7.05 -2.62
N ARG A 30 -9.60 7.48 -3.89
CA ARG A 30 -10.47 8.54 -4.40
C ARG A 30 -11.31 8.02 -5.54
N ILE A 31 -12.59 8.38 -5.49
CA ILE A 31 -13.55 8.15 -6.57
C ILE A 31 -13.79 9.51 -7.21
N LEU A 32 -13.38 9.64 -8.45
CA LEU A 32 -13.39 10.87 -9.23
C LEU A 32 -14.26 10.64 -10.45
N ASP A 33 -14.77 11.73 -11.02
CA ASP A 33 -15.47 11.69 -12.31
C ASP A 33 -14.56 12.27 -13.39
N ASP A 34 -14.76 11.87 -14.64
CA ASP A 34 -14.29 12.64 -15.80
C ASP A 34 -15.40 13.51 -16.43
N ASP A 35 -15.06 14.18 -17.54
CA ASP A 35 -15.95 15.08 -18.29
C ASP A 35 -17.31 14.45 -18.66
N TRP A 36 -17.40 13.12 -18.72
CA TRP A 36 -18.60 12.38 -19.12
C TRP A 36 -19.35 11.72 -17.96
N ALA A 37 -19.01 12.07 -16.71
CA ALA A 37 -19.49 11.36 -15.51
C ALA A 37 -19.10 9.87 -15.51
N MET A 38 -17.95 9.54 -16.12
CA MET A 38 -17.41 8.18 -16.05
C MET A 38 -16.41 8.08 -14.91
N ASN A 39 -16.34 6.89 -14.31
CA ASN A 39 -15.61 6.69 -13.07
C ASN A 39 -14.10 6.69 -13.30
N PHE A 40 -13.39 7.46 -12.47
CA PHE A 40 -11.94 7.44 -12.31
C PHE A 40 -11.62 6.99 -10.87
N VAL A 41 -11.01 5.81 -10.70
CA VAL A 41 -10.64 5.28 -9.39
C VAL A 41 -9.12 5.35 -9.24
N ALA A 42 -8.70 6.00 -8.16
CA ALA A 42 -7.30 6.31 -7.94
C ALA A 42 -6.88 6.20 -6.48
N VAL A 43 -5.58 6.05 -6.27
CA VAL A 43 -4.91 6.20 -4.98
C VAL A 43 -4.26 7.58 -4.94
N SER A 44 -4.42 8.28 -3.83
CA SER A 44 -4.07 9.69 -3.66
C SER A 44 -3.40 9.96 -2.32
N THR A 45 -2.60 11.02 -2.25
CA THR A 45 -2.03 11.56 -1.00
C THR A 45 -3.04 12.38 -0.19
N LEU A 46 -4.17 12.75 -0.79
CA LEU A 46 -5.30 13.40 -0.13
C LEU A 46 -6.53 12.50 -0.03
N PRO A 47 -7.32 12.62 1.05
CA PRO A 47 -8.57 11.90 1.21
C PRO A 47 -9.59 12.31 0.14
N ASP A 48 -10.54 11.43 -0.12
CA ASP A 48 -11.64 11.76 -1.01
C ASP A 48 -12.59 12.78 -0.39
N THR A 49 -13.15 13.64 -1.24
CA THR A 49 -14.13 14.65 -0.82
C THR A 49 -15.57 14.13 -0.86
N GLY A 50 -15.80 12.95 -1.48
CA GLY A 50 -17.12 12.40 -1.73
C GLY A 50 -17.92 13.17 -2.79
N ARG A 51 -17.26 14.09 -3.51
CA ARG A 51 -17.90 14.96 -4.50
C ARG A 51 -17.69 14.52 -5.94
N ALA A 52 -16.95 13.42 -6.16
CA ALA A 52 -16.55 12.96 -7.48
C ALA A 52 -15.95 14.11 -8.31
N GLU A 53 -14.90 14.74 -7.76
CA GLU A 53 -14.27 15.91 -8.39
C GLU A 53 -13.71 15.54 -9.77
N ARG A 54 -13.82 16.49 -10.70
CA ARG A 54 -13.36 16.32 -12.09
C ARG A 54 -12.05 17.01 -12.30
N TRP A 55 -11.32 16.62 -13.32
CA TRP A 55 -10.22 17.46 -13.79
C TRP A 55 -10.81 18.69 -14.52
N PRO A 56 -10.31 19.92 -14.30
CA PRO A 56 -9.14 20.31 -13.48
C PRO A 56 -9.47 20.72 -12.02
N ASP A 57 -10.67 20.43 -11.51
CA ASP A 57 -11.10 20.78 -10.15
C ASP A 57 -10.32 20.04 -9.04
N PHE A 58 -9.63 18.93 -9.37
CA PHE A 58 -8.62 18.32 -8.51
C PHE A 58 -7.21 18.41 -9.13
N ASP A 59 -6.20 18.49 -8.26
CA ASP A 59 -4.80 18.49 -8.68
C ASP A 59 -4.30 17.06 -8.93
N HIS A 60 -4.05 16.74 -10.19
CA HIS A 60 -3.54 15.45 -10.63
C HIS A 60 -2.17 15.07 -10.02
N GLN A 61 -1.37 16.04 -9.52
CA GLN A 61 -0.10 15.76 -8.84
C GLN A 61 -0.28 15.03 -7.50
N GLN A 62 -1.51 14.95 -7.00
CA GLN A 62 -1.86 14.24 -5.76
C GLN A 62 -2.09 12.74 -5.99
N ILE A 63 -2.26 12.30 -7.24
CA ILE A 63 -2.53 10.91 -7.60
C ILE A 63 -1.23 10.09 -7.61
N VAL A 64 -1.24 9.00 -6.85
CA VAL A 64 -0.14 8.02 -6.74
C VAL A 64 -0.30 6.91 -7.77
N ALA A 65 -1.51 6.40 -7.95
CA ALA A 65 -1.81 5.32 -8.89
C ALA A 65 -3.27 5.40 -9.38
N ALA A 66 -3.52 5.01 -10.62
CA ALA A 66 -4.86 4.83 -11.16
C ALA A 66 -5.16 3.33 -11.28
N THR A 67 -6.36 2.90 -10.88
CA THR A 67 -6.83 1.51 -11.04
C THR A 67 -8.01 1.39 -12.00
N LEU A 68 -8.70 2.50 -12.31
CA LEU A 68 -9.70 2.59 -13.36
C LEU A 68 -9.66 3.97 -14.00
N VAL A 69 -9.63 4.05 -15.33
CA VAL A 69 -9.90 5.25 -16.13
C VAL A 69 -10.86 4.87 -17.24
N GLN A 70 -12.09 5.38 -17.19
CA GLN A 70 -13.16 4.98 -18.13
C GLN A 70 -13.22 5.84 -19.41
N GLN A 71 -12.75 7.10 -19.41
CA GLN A 71 -12.64 7.90 -20.64
C GLN A 71 -11.27 8.59 -20.79
N PRO A 72 -10.52 8.28 -21.87
CA PRO A 72 -10.67 7.07 -22.67
C PRO A 72 -10.53 5.82 -21.80
N ARG A 73 -11.14 4.70 -22.17
CA ARG A 73 -11.02 3.44 -21.41
C ARG A 73 -9.64 2.81 -21.66
N TYR A 74 -8.68 3.03 -20.77
CA TYR A 74 -7.31 2.49 -20.93
C TYR A 74 -6.69 1.90 -19.65
N VAL A 75 -7.15 2.30 -18.46
CA VAL A 75 -6.85 1.59 -17.21
C VAL A 75 -8.13 0.87 -16.82
N ASP A 76 -8.18 -0.43 -17.08
CA ASP A 76 -9.36 -1.24 -16.84
C ASP A 76 -8.97 -2.71 -16.76
N VAL A 77 -9.05 -3.29 -15.55
CA VAL A 77 -8.68 -4.69 -15.32
C VAL A 77 -9.84 -5.61 -15.68
N ALA A 78 -9.54 -6.75 -16.31
CA ALA A 78 -10.55 -7.63 -16.88
C ALA A 78 -11.53 -8.24 -15.84
N ASP A 79 -11.12 -8.38 -14.59
CA ASP A 79 -11.94 -8.91 -13.50
C ASP A 79 -12.75 -7.85 -12.75
N ALA A 80 -12.66 -6.59 -13.21
CA ALA A 80 -13.35 -5.43 -12.65
C ALA A 80 -13.02 -5.10 -11.18
N ARG A 81 -11.89 -5.56 -10.65
CA ARG A 81 -11.49 -5.34 -9.24
C ARG A 81 -10.70 -4.06 -8.99
N TRP A 82 -10.97 -2.99 -9.75
CA TRP A 82 -10.24 -1.72 -9.63
C TRP A 82 -10.42 -1.07 -8.25
N ASP A 83 -11.58 -1.24 -7.61
CA ASP A 83 -11.87 -0.70 -6.27
C ASP A 83 -11.05 -1.44 -5.21
N GLU A 84 -11.05 -2.78 -5.25
CA GLU A 84 -10.26 -3.62 -4.35
C GLU A 84 -8.76 -3.40 -4.54
N ASN A 85 -8.31 -3.25 -5.78
CA ASN A 85 -6.90 -2.95 -6.09
C ASN A 85 -6.48 -1.60 -5.50
N ALA A 86 -7.31 -0.55 -5.64
CA ALA A 86 -7.01 0.76 -5.06
C ALA A 86 -6.94 0.68 -3.54
N GLN A 87 -7.90 -0.03 -2.92
CA GLN A 87 -7.93 -0.22 -1.48
C GLN A 87 -6.71 -0.99 -0.96
N PHE A 88 -6.30 -2.04 -1.66
CA PHE A 88 -5.09 -2.81 -1.32
C PHE A 88 -3.84 -1.94 -1.39
N ILE A 89 -3.65 -1.20 -2.48
CA ILE A 89 -2.49 -0.32 -2.67
C ILE A 89 -2.43 0.78 -1.59
N ALA A 90 -3.57 1.44 -1.31
CA ALA A 90 -3.64 2.49 -0.30
C ALA A 90 -3.29 1.97 1.10
N ASN A 91 -3.81 0.79 1.47
CA ASN A 91 -3.53 0.16 2.77
C ASN A 91 -2.09 -0.35 2.88
N ALA A 92 -1.55 -0.94 1.80
CA ALA A 92 -0.20 -1.48 1.78
C ALA A 92 0.86 -0.46 2.20
N ARG A 93 0.66 0.83 1.89
CA ARG A 93 1.60 1.89 2.30
C ARG A 93 1.76 2.00 3.82
N GLN A 94 0.72 1.67 4.58
CA GLN A 94 0.75 1.67 6.04
C GLN A 94 1.03 0.27 6.60
N ASP A 95 0.46 -0.76 5.98
CA ASP A 95 0.54 -2.13 6.48
C ASP A 95 1.92 -2.74 6.29
N VAL A 96 2.61 -2.48 5.16
CA VAL A 96 3.96 -3.05 4.91
C VAL A 96 4.98 -2.62 5.97
N PRO A 97 5.17 -1.33 6.28
CA PRO A 97 6.08 -0.92 7.36
C PRO A 97 5.70 -1.52 8.73
N ARG A 98 4.40 -1.63 9.03
CA ARG A 98 3.91 -2.22 10.29
C ARG A 98 4.22 -3.71 10.37
N LEU A 99 4.05 -4.44 9.28
CA LEU A 99 4.38 -5.86 9.20
C LEU A 99 5.88 -6.10 9.35
N ILE A 100 6.73 -5.27 8.72
CA ILE A 100 8.19 -5.35 8.89
C ILE A 100 8.59 -5.13 10.36
N ALA A 101 8.04 -4.09 10.99
CA ALA A 101 8.29 -3.79 12.40
C ALA A 101 7.87 -4.95 13.31
N GLU A 102 6.70 -5.54 13.08
CA GLU A 102 6.20 -6.69 13.83
C GLU A 102 7.11 -7.92 13.64
N ILE A 103 7.55 -8.21 12.41
CA ILE A 103 8.45 -9.35 12.15
C ILE A 103 9.77 -9.18 12.90
N ARG A 104 10.37 -7.97 12.87
CA ARG A 104 11.61 -7.67 13.61
C ARG A 104 11.42 -7.83 15.11
N PHE A 105 10.31 -7.34 15.65
CA PHE A 105 9.97 -7.51 17.06
C PHE A 105 9.84 -8.99 17.45
N LEU A 106 9.14 -9.79 16.65
CA LEU A 106 8.99 -11.22 16.89
C LEU A 106 10.31 -11.98 16.84
N ARG A 107 11.23 -11.62 15.92
CA ARG A 107 12.59 -12.20 15.86
C ARG A 107 13.38 -11.92 17.13
N GLN A 108 13.40 -10.67 17.59
CA GLN A 108 14.07 -10.28 18.83
C GLN A 108 13.52 -11.05 20.03
N LEU A 109 12.20 -11.24 20.10
CA LEU A 109 11.56 -12.01 21.18
C LEU A 109 11.96 -13.49 21.15
N LEU A 110 12.07 -14.08 19.95
CA LEU A 110 12.50 -15.47 19.78
C LEU A 110 13.97 -15.66 20.14
N GLU A 111 14.84 -14.73 19.75
CA GLU A 111 16.26 -14.73 20.12
C GLU A 111 16.44 -14.62 21.64
N ALA A 112 15.74 -13.67 22.27
CA ALA A 112 15.78 -13.48 23.73
C ALA A 112 15.28 -14.72 24.49
N LYS A 113 14.31 -15.45 23.94
CA LYS A 113 13.81 -16.70 24.54
C LYS A 113 14.74 -17.90 24.32
N THR A 114 15.58 -17.86 23.29
CA THR A 114 16.48 -18.96 22.92
C THR A 114 17.87 -18.80 23.53
N ALA A 115 18.25 -17.58 23.92
CA ALA A 115 19.40 -17.34 24.79
C ALA A 115 19.14 -18.03 26.16
N PRO A 116 19.91 -19.06 26.55
CA PRO A 116 19.72 -19.71 27.85
C PRO A 116 20.01 -18.72 28.99
N ASP A 117 19.53 -19.02 30.19
CA ASP A 117 19.85 -18.35 31.46
C ASP A 117 21.38 -18.38 31.73
N ALA A 118 22.14 -17.64 30.93
CA ALA A 118 23.57 -17.47 31.04
C ALA A 118 23.83 -16.32 32.00
N GLU A 119 23.44 -16.50 33.26
CA GLU A 119 23.99 -15.80 34.44
C GLU A 119 23.17 -16.17 35.69
N THR A 120 23.38 -17.38 36.21
CA THR A 120 23.33 -17.58 37.68
C THR A 120 24.25 -18.74 38.07
N SER A 121 25.52 -18.41 38.32
CA SER A 121 26.43 -19.15 39.20
C SER A 121 26.92 -18.22 40.28
#